data_AF-A0A7H0K052-F1
#
_entry.id   AF-A0A7H0K052-F1
#
_cell.length_a   1.000
_cell.length_b   1.000
_cell.length_c   1.000
_cell.angle_alpha   90.00
_cell.angle_beta   90.00
_cell.angle_gamma   90.00
#
_symmetry.space_group_name_H-M   'P 1'
#
loop_
_entity.id
_entity.type
_entity.pdbx_description
1 polymer ?
#
loop_
_entity_poly.entity_id
_entity_poly.type
_entity_poly.pdbx_seq_one_letter_code
_entity_poly.pdbx_strand_id
1 'polypeptide(L)'
;MATGHGCESTHRLLCELFDEETTPQRRAEITSEIAECPECLRIAESERDVRAIVRDCCQSAKAPEPLRQRIITTISYTEVRWA
;
A
#
# COMPACT_ATOMS: atom_id res chain seq x y z
N MET A 1 21.87 -12.77 -13.79
CA MET A 1 21.53 -14.04 -13.11
C MET A 1 20.54 -13.65 -12.03
N ALA A 2 19.27 -14.05 -12.15
CA ALA A 2 18.26 -13.76 -11.14
C ALA A 2 18.64 -14.54 -9.88
N THR A 3 19.09 -13.83 -8.85
CA THR A 3 19.26 -14.41 -7.52
C THR A 3 17.87 -14.68 -6.99
N GLY A 4 17.45 -15.95 -7.07
CA GLY A 4 16.30 -16.43 -6.31
C GLY A 4 16.58 -16.19 -4.83
N HIS A 5 16.11 -15.07 -4.30
CA HIS A 5 16.01 -14.88 -2.87
C HIS A 5 15.15 -16.03 -2.35
N GLY A 6 15.66 -16.81 -1.39
CA GLY A 6 14.92 -17.94 -0.84
C GLY A 6 13.52 -17.50 -0.41
N CYS A 7 12.54 -18.43 -0.43
CA CYS A 7 11.12 -18.14 -0.16
C CYS A 7 10.89 -17.22 1.07
N GLU A 8 11.65 -17.44 2.13
CA GLU A 8 11.62 -16.64 3.36
C GLU A 8 12.04 -15.18 3.18
N SER A 9 13.04 -14.91 2.33
CA SER A 9 13.52 -13.56 2.02
C SER A 9 12.48 -12.77 1.23
N THR A 10 11.82 -13.41 0.27
CA THR A 10 10.75 -12.79 -0.54
C THR A 10 9.54 -12.45 0.31
N HIS A 11 9.12 -13.37 1.20
CA HIS A 11 8.00 -13.12 2.10
C HIS A 11 8.26 -11.90 3.01
N ARG A 12 9.47 -11.79 3.58
CA ARG A 12 9.84 -10.64 4.44
C ARG A 12 9.75 -9.30 3.70
N LEU A 13 10.25 -9.25 2.46
CA LEU A 13 10.18 -8.06 1.62
C LEU A 13 8.73 -7.69 1.27
N LEU A 14 7.87 -8.67 1.00
CA LEU A 14 6.45 -8.43 0.75
C LEU A 14 5.73 -7.91 2.00
N CYS A 15 6.00 -8.48 3.18
CA CYS A 15 5.47 -7.96 4.43
C CYS A 15 5.84 -6.50 4.63
N GLU A 16 7.12 -6.17 4.46
CA GLU A 16 7.62 -4.78 4.56
C GLU A 16 6.97 -3.87 3.49
N LEU A 17 6.80 -4.33 2.26
CA LEU A 17 6.16 -3.56 1.19
C LEU A 17 4.71 -3.16 1.52
N PHE A 18 3.94 -4.07 2.12
CA PHE A 18 2.54 -3.84 2.46
C PHE A 18 2.30 -3.30 3.87
N ASP A 19 3.36 -3.09 4.63
CA ASP A 19 3.30 -2.49 5.95
C ASP A 19 2.98 -0.98 5.86
N GLU A 20 2.10 -0.51 6.74
CA GLU A 20 1.64 0.88 6.75
C GLU A 20 2.71 1.85 7.25
N GLU A 21 3.62 1.39 8.12
CA GLU A 21 4.73 2.17 8.70
C GLU A 21 5.91 2.30 7.73
N THR A 22 5.92 1.56 6.63
CA THR A 22 7.00 1.60 5.64
C THR A 22 7.02 2.92 4.85
N THR A 23 8.19 3.54 4.81
CA THR A 23 8.40 4.82 4.13
C THR A 23 8.24 4.69 2.61
N PRO A 24 7.80 5.74 1.91
CA PRO A 24 7.61 5.68 0.46
C PRO A 24 8.93 5.40 -0.29
N GLN A 25 10.07 5.88 0.23
CA GLN A 25 11.39 5.58 -0.30
C GLN A 25 11.69 4.08 -0.22
N ARG A 26 11.45 3.47 0.95
CA ARG A 26 11.70 2.05 1.16
C ARG A 26 10.79 1.17 0.31
N ARG A 27 9.51 1.56 0.13
CA ARG A 27 8.60 0.86 -0.79
C ARG A 27 9.11 0.86 -2.23
N ALA A 28 9.72 1.97 -2.68
CA ALA A 28 10.28 2.06 -4.03
C ALA A 28 11.50 1.14 -4.21
N GLU A 29 12.39 1.08 -3.21
CA GLU A 29 13.53 0.15 -3.19
C GLU A 29 13.08 -1.30 -3.28
N ILE A 30 12.16 -1.72 -2.40
CA ILE A 30 11.63 -3.09 -2.39
C ILE A 30 10.93 -3.42 -3.71
N THR A 31 10.20 -2.47 -4.30
CA THR A 31 9.55 -2.67 -5.60
C THR A 31 10.59 -2.89 -6.71
N SER A 32 11.71 -2.16 -6.68
CA SER A 32 12.81 -2.37 -7.63
C SER A 32 13.44 -3.75 -7.46
N GLU A 33 13.72 -4.16 -6.23
CA GLU A 33 14.29 -5.49 -5.92
C GLU A 33 13.36 -6.62 -6.40
N ILE A 34 12.05 -6.48 -6.19
CA ILE A 34 11.05 -7.47 -6.64
C ILE A 34 10.96 -7.50 -8.17
N ALA A 35 11.13 -6.37 -8.86
CA ALA A 35 11.06 -6.29 -10.32
C ALA A 35 12.20 -7.05 -11.02
N GLU A 36 13.32 -7.29 -10.34
CA GLU A 36 14.44 -8.08 -10.87
C GLU A 36 14.12 -9.59 -10.94
N CYS A 37 13.08 -10.05 -10.24
CA CYS A 37 12.66 -11.45 -10.20
C CYS A 37 11.19 -11.63 -10.66
N PRO A 38 10.95 -12.25 -11.83
CA PRO A 38 9.59 -12.46 -12.36
C PRO A 38 8.67 -13.26 -11.42
N GLU A 39 9.23 -14.21 -10.67
CA GLU A 39 8.46 -15.02 -9.73
C GLU A 39 8.01 -14.19 -8.52
N CYS A 40 8.91 -13.40 -7.94
CA CYS A 40 8.59 -12.51 -6.82
C CYS A 40 7.56 -11.46 -7.23
N LEU A 41 7.67 -10.92 -8.45
CA LEU A 41 6.71 -9.98 -8.99
C LEU A 41 5.31 -10.58 -9.07
N ARG A 42 5.17 -11.81 -9.60
CA ARG A 42 3.89 -12.52 -9.68
C ARG A 42 3.28 -12.76 -8.30
N ILE A 43 4.09 -13.07 -7.29
CA ILE A 43 3.62 -13.23 -5.91
C ILE A 43 3.14 -11.89 -5.36
N ALA A 44 3.89 -10.80 -5.57
CA ALA A 44 3.52 -9.46 -5.14
C ALA A 44 2.20 -8.99 -5.76
N GLU A 45 1.97 -9.28 -7.04
CA GLU A 45 0.70 -9.01 -7.73
C GLU A 45 -0.46 -9.78 -7.09
N SER A 46 -0.29 -11.08 -6.85
CA SER A 46 -1.33 -11.89 -6.20
C SER A 46 -1.67 -11.38 -4.79
N GLU A 47 -0.68 -10.94 -4.01
CA GLU A 47 -0.88 -10.37 -2.68
C GLU A 47 -1.63 -9.02 -2.75
N ARG A 48 -1.37 -8.19 -3.77
CA ARG A 48 -2.13 -6.95 -4.02
C ARG A 48 -3.59 -7.24 -4.31
N ASP A 49 -3.86 -8.21 -5.17
CA ASP A 49 -5.21 -8.57 -5.57
C ASP A 49 -6.01 -9.10 -4.36
N VAL A 50 -5.42 -9.99 -3.57
CA VAL A 50 -6.04 -10.51 -2.34
C VAL A 50 -6.33 -9.37 -1.36
N ARG A 51 -5.37 -8.46 -1.13
CA ARG A 51 -5.59 -7.29 -0.25
C ARG A 51 -6.66 -6.34 -0.78
N ALA A 52 -6.77 -6.18 -2.09
CA ALA A 52 -7.82 -5.37 -2.70
C ALA A 52 -9.21 -5.99 -2.44
N ILE A 53 -9.34 -7.31 -2.62
CA ILE A 53 -10.58 -8.05 -2.31
C ILE A 53 -10.94 -7.91 -0.83
N VAL A 54 -9.99 -8.11 0.08
CA VAL A 54 -10.24 -7.97 1.54
C VAL A 54 -10.69 -6.55 1.87
N ARG A 55 -10.06 -5.54 1.27
CA ARG A 55 -10.42 -4.13 1.49
C ARG A 55 -11.82 -3.81 0.99
N ASP A 56 -12.24 -4.36 -0.14
CA ASP A 56 -13.58 -4.23 -0.70
C ASP A 56 -14.63 -4.88 0.22
N CYS A 57 -14.37 -6.11 0.67
CA CYS A 57 -15.24 -6.80 1.65
C CYS A 57 -15.40 -5.99 2.95
N CYS A 58 -14.31 -5.41 3.47
CA CYS A 58 -14.29 -4.69 4.73
C CYS A 58 -14.67 -3.19 4.61
N GLN A 59 -14.83 -2.64 3.40
CA GLN A 59 -15.21 -1.25 3.15
C GLN A 59 -16.64 -0.91 3.61
N SER A 60 -17.43 -1.93 3.94
CA SER A 60 -18.81 -1.80 4.44
C SER A 60 -18.92 -1.11 5.81
N ALA A 61 -17.83 -0.89 6.53
CA ALA A 61 -17.80 -0.02 7.71
C ALA A 61 -17.88 1.45 7.27
N LYS A 62 -19.05 1.87 6.78
CA LYS A 62 -19.33 3.28 6.47
C LYS A 62 -19.04 4.12 7.72
N ALA A 63 -18.13 5.08 7.58
CA ALA A 63 -17.91 6.09 8.61
C ALA A 63 -19.26 6.73 8.97
N PRO A 64 -19.59 6.91 10.26
CA PRO A 64 -20.81 7.58 10.67
C PRO A 64 -20.94 8.92 9.95
N GLU A 65 -22.10 9.16 9.32
CA GLU A 65 -22.36 10.36 8.52
C GLU A 65 -21.95 11.69 9.19
N PRO A 66 -22.15 11.92 10.51
CA PRO A 66 -21.68 13.16 11.14
C PRO A 66 -20.15 13.33 11.15
N LEU A 67 -19.37 12.25 11.24
CA LEU A 67 -17.91 12.33 11.15
C LEU A 67 -17.47 12.60 9.71
N ARG A 68 -18.15 11.97 8.74
CA ARG A 68 -17.87 12.14 7.32
C ARG A 68 -18.10 13.59 6.87
N GLN A 69 -19.22 14.19 7.29
CA GLN A 69 -19.55 15.60 7.02
C GLN A 69 -18.50 16.55 7.60
N ARG A 70 -18.06 16.33 8.85
CA ARG A 70 -17.02 17.15 9.48
C ARG A 70 -15.70 17.12 8.70
N ILE A 71 -15.24 15.94 8.30
CA ILE A 71 -13.99 15.78 7.56
C ILE A 71 -14.06 16.48 6.20
N ILE A 72 -15.16 16.31 5.45
CA ILE A 72 -15.35 16.96 4.14
C ILE A 72 -15.28 18.49 4.27
N THR A 73 -15.95 19.07 5.28
CA THR A 73 -15.93 20.51 5.52
C THR A 73 -14.52 21.02 5.86
N THR A 74 -13.77 20.30 6.71
CA THR A 74 -12.41 20.71 7.09
C THR A 74 -11.41 20.63 5.93
N ILE A 75 -11.48 19.60 5.09
CA ILE A 75 -10.54 19.42 3.97
C ILE A 75 -10.81 20.42 2.84
N SER A 76 -12.06 20.85 2.66
CA SER A 76 -12.44 21.79 1.60
C SER A 76 -11.98 23.23 1.85
N TYR A 77 -11.52 23.56 3.07
CA TYR A 77 -10.96 24.87 3.38
C TYR A 77 -9.49 24.94 2.94
N THR A 78 -9.22 25.69 1.88
CA THR A 78 -7.86 26.05 1.46
C THR A 78 -7.63 27.52 1.75
N GLU A 79 -6.76 27.83 2.72
CA GLU A 79 -6.36 29.21 3.02
C GLU A 79 -5.31 29.66 2.01
N VAL A 80 -5.69 30.62 1.15
CA VAL A 80 -4.77 31.21 0.17
C VAL A 80 -4.08 32.41 0.82
N ARG A 81 -2.82 32.24 1.22
CA ARG A 81 -1.96 33.35 1.67
C ARG A 81 -1.24 33.95 0.48
N TRP A 82 -1.62 35.17 0.11
CA TRP A 82 -0.87 36.00 -0.82
C TRP A 82 0.31 36.63 -0.06
N ALA A 83 1.53 36.43 -0.57
CA ALA A 83 2.76 37.03 -0.07
C ALA A 83 3.06 38.32 -0.85
#